data_AF-A0A5R9L440-F1
#
_entry.id   AF-A0A5R9L440-F1
#
_cell.length_a   1.000
_cell.length_b   1.000
_cell.length_c   1.000
_cell.angle_alpha   90.00
_cell.angle_beta   90.00
_cell.angle_gamma   90.00
#
_symmetry.space_group_name_H-M   'P 1'
#
loop_
_entity.id
_entity.type
_entity.pdbx_description
1 polymer ?
#
loop_
_entity_poly.entity_id
_entity_poly.type
_entity_poly.pdbx_seq_one_letter_code
_entity_poly.pdbx_strand_id
1 'polypeptide(L)'
;MERKILNIEITEQTHIFQPGCFFSVPDIPGAAQLGYSIPDIGNGFPGIIPAANAVERSGQDEEAEEFYGKCVLTKVSNFYKNEIKSEAEGIAEFGIVEPEKVRVIHYPDCQQILFHMPKYAYDAGTFKLIELATGGVIRECPVKNILSGSTMMLNSVSLKPGFYQMEADWPSGWTHEIRFIKFKEGFPKTPFANAPDNVLRALKNNEQHLLKLPVVQDDDRQELAKILAETPPKSEEQPRKYTIVQNGSLYRIVYADGTEIKYGADPVELKRETFVKLGWVLDYEQEGRGGTITYREADVKIRFDWEFAGGRAMVLIFIPEGEYWEAHTKTPLSRRLEILHRMATQVIADKAPGHRFEIDYNTITII
;
A
#
# COMPACT_ATOMS: atom_id res chain seq x y z
N MET A 1 -25.32 -32.60 2.59
CA MET A 1 -24.24 -33.22 3.39
C MET A 1 -23.41 -32.08 3.92
N GLU A 2 -23.37 -31.86 5.22
CA GLU A 2 -22.56 -30.79 5.81
C GLU A 2 -21.07 -31.06 5.49
N ARG A 3 -20.37 -30.04 4.98
CA ARG A 3 -18.92 -30.14 4.77
C ARG A 3 -18.27 -30.10 6.14
N LYS A 4 -17.45 -31.09 6.46
CA LYS A 4 -16.60 -31.04 7.65
C LYS A 4 -15.59 -29.90 7.48
N ILE A 5 -15.36 -29.13 8.54
CA ILE A 5 -14.47 -27.97 8.56
C ILE A 5 -13.31 -28.28 9.49
N LEU A 6 -12.09 -27.96 9.06
CA LEU A 6 -10.88 -28.06 9.86
C LEU A 6 -10.43 -26.65 10.22
N ASN A 7 -9.97 -26.46 11.46
CA ASN A 7 -9.28 -25.26 11.87
C ASN A 7 -7.77 -25.55 11.78
N ILE A 8 -7.05 -24.79 10.98
CA ILE A 8 -5.61 -24.98 10.78
C ILE A 8 -4.84 -23.77 11.29
N GLU A 9 -3.66 -24.01 11.86
CA GLU A 9 -2.68 -22.98 12.19
C GLU A 9 -1.46 -23.16 11.30
N ILE A 10 -1.02 -22.06 10.70
CA ILE A 10 0.17 -22.01 9.84
C ILE A 10 1.40 -22.07 10.74
N THR A 11 2.26 -23.07 10.53
CA THR A 11 3.51 -23.26 11.27
C THR A 11 4.71 -22.74 10.50
N GLU A 12 4.65 -22.76 9.18
CA GLU A 12 5.69 -22.26 8.29
C GLU A 12 5.10 -21.34 7.22
N GLN A 13 5.88 -20.37 6.77
CA GLN A 13 5.42 -19.43 5.77
C GLN A 13 5.08 -20.14 4.45
N THR A 14 3.88 -19.89 3.91
CA THR A 14 3.40 -20.46 2.64
C THR A 14 2.71 -19.40 1.81
N HIS A 15 3.22 -19.14 0.61
CA HIS A 15 2.69 -18.06 -0.24
C HIS A 15 2.55 -16.78 0.58
N ILE A 16 1.31 -16.41 0.93
CA ILE A 16 0.95 -15.20 1.67
C ILE A 16 0.66 -15.40 3.16
N PHE A 17 0.64 -16.65 3.61
CA PHE A 17 0.31 -17.04 4.97
C PHE A 17 1.59 -17.19 5.78
N GLN A 18 1.59 -16.63 7.00
CA GLN A 18 2.76 -16.58 7.87
C GLN A 18 2.51 -17.37 9.15
N PRO A 19 3.57 -17.83 9.84
CA PRO A 19 3.44 -18.56 11.09
C PRO A 19 2.59 -17.83 12.13
N GLY A 20 1.62 -18.56 12.70
CA GLY A 20 0.63 -18.07 13.65
C GLY A 20 -0.66 -17.52 13.04
N CYS A 21 -0.79 -17.46 11.71
CA CYS A 21 -2.09 -17.33 11.06
C CYS A 21 -2.91 -18.59 11.32
N PHE A 22 -4.23 -18.46 11.45
CA PHE A 22 -5.13 -19.60 11.49
C PHE A 22 -6.39 -19.31 10.69
N PHE A 23 -6.96 -20.36 10.09
CA PHE A 23 -8.13 -20.27 9.23
C PHE A 23 -8.98 -21.54 9.37
N SER A 24 -10.28 -21.39 9.14
CA SER A 24 -11.17 -22.52 8.86
C SER A 24 -11.08 -22.89 7.38
N VAL A 25 -10.98 -24.19 7.09
CA VAL A 25 -10.83 -24.73 5.74
C VAL A 25 -11.73 -25.96 5.54
N PRO A 26 -12.22 -26.23 4.32
CA PRO A 26 -13.01 -27.43 4.07
C PRO A 26 -12.16 -28.70 4.19
N ASP A 27 -12.68 -29.71 4.89
CA ASP A 27 -12.10 -31.05 4.90
C ASP A 27 -12.45 -31.75 3.58
N ILE A 28 -11.45 -31.93 2.72
CA ILE A 28 -11.60 -32.64 1.45
C ILE A 28 -10.99 -34.04 1.63
N PRO A 29 -11.82 -35.10 1.59
CA PRO A 29 -11.33 -36.47 1.74
C PRO A 29 -10.19 -36.80 0.75
N GLY A 30 -9.08 -37.30 1.28
CA GLY A 30 -7.90 -37.65 0.48
C GLY A 30 -6.90 -36.52 0.23
N ALA A 31 -7.26 -35.26 0.52
CA ALA A 31 -6.33 -34.13 0.39
C ALA A 31 -5.27 -34.09 1.51
N ALA A 32 -5.56 -34.68 2.68
CA ALA A 32 -4.71 -34.58 3.88
C ALA A 32 -3.26 -35.07 3.68
N GLN A 33 -3.00 -35.97 2.72
CA GLN A 33 -1.64 -36.40 2.39
C GLN A 33 -0.85 -35.35 1.62
N LEU A 34 -1.54 -34.47 0.89
CA LEU A 34 -0.95 -33.36 0.13
C LEU A 34 -0.96 -32.04 0.93
N GLY A 35 -1.93 -31.87 1.83
CA GLY A 35 -2.10 -30.67 2.64
C GLY A 35 -3.56 -30.28 2.87
N TYR A 36 -3.77 -28.99 3.14
CA TYR A 36 -5.07 -28.41 3.44
C TYR A 36 -5.54 -27.57 2.26
N SER A 37 -6.72 -27.87 1.72
CA SER A 37 -7.30 -27.10 0.61
C SER A 37 -7.83 -25.77 1.13
N ILE A 38 -7.43 -24.67 0.50
CA ILE A 38 -7.91 -23.33 0.83
C ILE A 38 -8.66 -22.70 -0.35
N PRO A 39 -9.70 -21.89 -0.10
CA PRO A 39 -10.47 -21.25 -1.17
C PRO A 39 -9.70 -20.19 -1.96
N ASP A 40 -8.66 -19.60 -1.37
CA ASP A 40 -7.91 -18.50 -1.97
C ASP A 40 -6.45 -18.49 -1.49
N ILE A 41 -5.47 -18.61 -2.39
CA ILE A 41 -4.04 -18.50 -2.07
C ILE A 41 -3.50 -17.06 -2.07
N GLY A 42 -4.38 -16.06 -2.17
CA GLY A 42 -4.02 -14.64 -2.25
C GLY A 42 -4.25 -14.00 -3.60
N ASN A 43 -4.78 -14.74 -4.58
CA ASN A 43 -4.94 -14.31 -5.96
C ASN A 43 -6.36 -14.57 -6.50
N GLY A 44 -7.31 -14.93 -5.64
CA GLY A 44 -8.69 -15.21 -6.02
C GLY A 44 -8.96 -16.67 -6.37
N PHE A 45 -7.93 -17.51 -6.40
CA PHE A 45 -8.00 -18.91 -6.82
C PHE A 45 -7.70 -19.86 -5.66
N PRO A 46 -8.36 -21.03 -5.63
CA PRO A 46 -8.11 -22.03 -4.60
C PRO A 46 -6.71 -22.64 -4.74
N GLY A 47 -6.22 -23.21 -3.65
CA GLY A 47 -4.96 -23.94 -3.65
C GLY A 47 -4.79 -24.84 -2.43
N ILE A 48 -3.55 -25.20 -2.15
CA ILE A 48 -3.20 -26.15 -1.07
C ILE A 48 -2.08 -25.55 -0.21
N ILE A 49 -2.29 -25.56 1.10
CA ILE A 49 -1.22 -25.36 2.08
C ILE A 49 -0.63 -26.74 2.39
N PRO A 50 0.66 -27.00 2.15
CA PRO A 50 1.26 -28.30 2.43
C PRO A 50 1.10 -28.70 3.91
N ALA A 51 0.92 -30.00 4.18
CA ALA A 51 0.74 -30.51 5.54
C ALA A 51 1.95 -30.25 6.46
N ALA A 52 3.15 -30.05 5.90
CA ALA A 52 4.33 -29.68 6.67
C ALA A 52 4.28 -28.24 7.21
N ASN A 53 3.45 -27.39 6.60
CA ASN A 53 3.42 -25.94 6.85
C ASN A 53 2.21 -25.49 7.69
N ALA A 54 1.34 -26.42 8.06
CA ALA A 54 0.20 -26.15 8.94
C ALA A 54 -0.15 -27.37 9.77
N VAL A 55 -0.81 -27.13 10.91
CA VAL A 55 -1.30 -28.19 11.80
C VAL A 55 -2.79 -27.97 12.08
N GLU A 56 -3.55 -29.04 12.24
CA GLU A 56 -4.93 -28.95 12.72
C GLU A 56 -4.92 -28.53 14.19
N ARG A 57 -5.71 -27.51 14.52
CA ARG A 57 -5.84 -26.96 15.86
C ARG A 57 -7.05 -27.57 16.55
N SER A 58 -6.82 -28.31 17.62
CA SER A 58 -7.86 -28.77 18.53
C SER A 58 -8.23 -27.63 19.49
N GLY A 59 -9.27 -26.88 19.15
CA GLY A 59 -9.79 -25.81 20.01
C GLY A 59 -11.08 -25.22 19.45
N GLN A 60 -11.99 -24.84 20.33
CA GLN A 60 -13.10 -23.96 19.95
C GLN A 60 -12.51 -22.58 19.66
N ASP A 61 -13.01 -21.94 18.61
CA ASP A 61 -12.72 -20.53 18.36
C ASP A 61 -13.10 -19.72 19.59
N GLU A 62 -12.31 -18.72 19.93
CA GLU A 62 -12.71 -17.74 20.93
C GLU A 62 -13.99 -17.05 20.45
N GLU A 63 -15.04 -17.09 21.28
CA GLU A 63 -16.26 -16.30 21.08
C GLU A 63 -15.92 -14.84 21.34
N ALA A 64 -15.40 -14.17 20.31
CA ALA A 64 -15.23 -12.72 20.29
C ALA A 64 -16.36 -12.09 19.45
N GLU A 65 -16.87 -10.94 19.90
CA GLU A 65 -17.82 -10.13 19.12
C GLU A 65 -17.11 -9.34 18.00
N GLU A 66 -15.82 -9.07 18.18
CA GLU A 66 -15.00 -8.25 17.28
C GLU A 66 -13.68 -8.95 16.93
N PHE A 67 -13.37 -8.97 15.64
CA PHE A 67 -12.20 -9.61 15.05
C PHE A 67 -11.37 -8.57 14.27
N TYR A 68 -10.51 -7.85 15.00
CA TYR A 68 -9.57 -6.91 14.41
C TYR A 68 -8.56 -7.60 13.47
N GLY A 69 -8.01 -6.83 12.53
CA GLY A 69 -7.02 -7.29 11.55
C GLY A 69 -7.30 -6.79 10.15
N LYS A 70 -6.50 -7.23 9.19
CA LYS A 70 -6.47 -6.65 7.84
C LYS A 70 -7.27 -7.48 6.82
N CYS A 71 -7.97 -6.82 5.92
CA CYS A 71 -8.59 -7.46 4.75
C CYS A 71 -7.62 -7.32 3.60
N VAL A 72 -7.49 -8.33 2.75
CA VAL A 72 -6.71 -8.28 1.53
C VAL A 72 -7.61 -8.67 0.37
N LEU A 73 -7.96 -7.72 -0.51
CA LEU A 73 -8.66 -8.02 -1.75
C LEU A 73 -7.82 -8.94 -2.62
N THR A 74 -8.46 -9.96 -3.19
CA THR A 74 -7.80 -10.97 -4.01
C THR A 74 -8.41 -11.08 -5.40
N LYS A 75 -9.69 -10.74 -5.56
CA LYS A 75 -10.39 -10.80 -6.85
C LYS A 75 -11.55 -9.82 -6.93
N VAL A 76 -11.75 -9.27 -8.12
CA VAL A 76 -12.99 -8.59 -8.52
C VAL A 76 -13.40 -9.17 -9.87
N SER A 77 -14.66 -9.56 -10.03
CA SER A 77 -15.18 -10.05 -11.30
C SER A 77 -16.63 -9.65 -11.52
N ASN A 78 -17.05 -9.63 -12.78
CA ASN A 78 -18.38 -9.24 -13.22
C ASN A 78 -18.87 -10.29 -14.21
N PHE A 79 -20.00 -10.93 -13.97
CA PHE A 79 -20.45 -12.05 -14.82
C PHE A 79 -21.97 -12.27 -14.71
N TYR A 80 -22.54 -12.95 -15.71
CA TYR A 80 -23.88 -13.51 -15.58
C TYR A 80 -23.81 -14.87 -14.89
N LYS A 81 -24.63 -15.10 -13.86
CA LYS A 81 -24.73 -16.42 -13.22
C LYS A 81 -25.29 -17.49 -14.16
N ASN A 82 -26.09 -17.09 -15.15
CA ASN A 82 -26.66 -17.97 -16.16
C ASN A 82 -26.03 -17.65 -17.53
N GLU A 83 -25.49 -18.64 -18.23
CA GLU A 83 -24.77 -18.49 -19.51
C GLU A 83 -25.64 -18.07 -20.71
N ILE A 84 -26.89 -17.68 -20.49
CA ILE A 84 -27.84 -17.32 -21.55
C ILE A 84 -27.51 -15.95 -22.16
N LYS A 85 -26.84 -15.07 -21.40
CA LYS A 85 -26.53 -13.69 -21.81
C LYS A 85 -25.03 -13.46 -21.92
N SER A 86 -24.63 -12.60 -22.86
CA SER A 86 -23.22 -12.29 -23.08
C SER A 86 -22.68 -11.30 -22.04
N GLU A 87 -21.39 -11.40 -21.70
CA GLU A 87 -20.74 -10.45 -20.79
C GLU A 87 -20.85 -9.01 -21.29
N ALA A 88 -20.73 -8.79 -22.61
CA ALA A 88 -20.86 -7.47 -23.24
C ALA A 88 -22.22 -6.81 -22.97
N GLU A 89 -23.31 -7.58 -22.96
CA GLU A 89 -24.64 -7.07 -22.60
C GLU A 89 -24.67 -6.61 -21.13
N GLY A 90 -24.10 -7.40 -20.22
CA GLY A 90 -24.05 -7.05 -18.79
C GLY A 90 -23.21 -5.80 -18.53
N ILE A 91 -22.06 -5.68 -19.20
CA ILE A 91 -21.21 -4.49 -19.15
C ILE A 91 -21.97 -3.25 -19.67
N ALA A 92 -22.66 -3.36 -20.81
CA ALA A 92 -23.41 -2.24 -21.37
C ALA A 92 -24.60 -1.85 -20.47
N GLU A 93 -25.32 -2.82 -19.92
CA GLU A 93 -26.55 -2.60 -19.16
C GLU A 93 -26.30 -2.20 -17.71
N PHE A 94 -25.33 -2.80 -17.04
CA PHE A 94 -25.08 -2.62 -15.60
C PHE A 94 -23.71 -2.03 -15.29
N GLY A 95 -22.76 -2.09 -16.23
CA GLY A 95 -21.38 -1.65 -16.04
C GLY A 95 -20.52 -2.67 -15.29
N ILE A 96 -19.29 -2.27 -14.96
CA ILE A 96 -18.30 -3.11 -14.28
C ILE A 96 -17.86 -2.48 -12.95
N VAL A 97 -17.74 -3.31 -11.92
CA VAL A 97 -16.92 -2.96 -10.77
C VAL A 97 -15.48 -3.21 -11.19
N GLU A 98 -14.74 -2.12 -11.33
CA GLU A 98 -13.31 -2.11 -11.64
C GLU A 98 -12.52 -2.48 -10.37
N PRO A 99 -11.52 -3.38 -10.44
CA PRO A 99 -10.68 -3.72 -9.29
C PRO A 99 -10.06 -2.50 -8.60
N GLU A 100 -9.74 -1.46 -9.36
CA GLU A 100 -9.13 -0.21 -8.90
C GLU A 100 -10.12 0.65 -8.09
N LYS A 101 -11.42 0.42 -8.25
CA LYS A 101 -12.49 1.14 -7.53
C LYS A 101 -12.95 0.43 -6.26
N VAL A 102 -12.35 -0.72 -5.92
CA VAL A 102 -12.57 -1.41 -4.65
C VAL A 102 -11.48 -1.03 -3.66
N ARG A 103 -11.90 -0.58 -2.48
CA ARG A 103 -11.04 -0.07 -1.42
C ARG A 103 -11.21 -0.84 -0.13
N VAL A 104 -10.11 -1.02 0.59
CA VAL A 104 -10.09 -1.52 1.96
C VAL A 104 -9.58 -0.40 2.85
N ILE A 105 -10.43 0.10 3.74
CA ILE A 105 -10.04 1.05 4.77
C ILE A 105 -9.72 0.25 6.04
N HIS A 106 -8.55 0.50 6.62
CA HIS A 106 -8.09 -0.16 7.83
C HIS A 106 -7.43 0.83 8.79
N TYR A 107 -8.08 1.08 9.92
CA TYR A 107 -7.59 1.77 11.09
C TYR A 107 -7.67 0.82 12.29
N PRO A 108 -7.00 1.11 13.43
CA PRO A 108 -7.02 0.24 14.61
C PRO A 108 -8.42 -0.16 15.11
N ASP A 109 -9.44 0.66 14.85
CA ASP A 109 -10.82 0.51 15.29
C ASP A 109 -11.84 0.40 14.14
N CYS A 110 -11.38 0.44 12.89
CA CYS A 110 -12.27 0.50 11.74
C CYS A 110 -11.73 -0.33 10.59
N GLN A 111 -12.56 -1.23 10.10
CA GLN A 111 -12.23 -2.02 8.94
C GLN A 111 -13.42 -2.11 7.99
N GLN A 112 -13.26 -1.50 6.81
CA GLN A 112 -14.33 -1.40 5.84
C GLN A 112 -13.84 -1.81 4.45
N ILE A 113 -14.73 -2.46 3.71
CA ILE A 113 -14.58 -2.68 2.28
C ILE A 113 -15.59 -1.78 1.58
N LEU A 114 -15.11 -0.95 0.67
CA LEU A 114 -15.91 0.00 -0.08
C LEU A 114 -15.75 -0.26 -1.57
N PHE A 115 -16.84 -0.14 -2.32
CA PHE A 115 -16.76 -0.06 -3.77
C PHE A 115 -17.94 0.73 -4.33
N HIS A 116 -17.68 1.39 -5.45
CA HIS A 116 -18.70 2.12 -6.17
C HIS A 116 -19.40 1.20 -7.16
N MET A 117 -20.72 1.21 -7.10
CA MET A 117 -21.54 0.57 -8.12
C MET A 117 -21.44 1.37 -9.42
N PRO A 118 -21.19 0.70 -10.56
CA PRO A 118 -20.98 1.37 -11.84
C PRO A 118 -22.21 2.11 -12.39
N LYS A 119 -23.41 1.72 -11.95
CA LYS A 119 -24.67 2.40 -12.26
C LYS A 119 -25.48 2.61 -10.98
N TYR A 120 -26.54 3.41 -11.10
CA TYR A 120 -27.52 3.58 -10.04
C TYR A 120 -28.09 2.22 -9.63
N ALA A 121 -27.65 1.70 -8.49
CA ALA A 121 -27.88 0.33 -8.05
C ALA A 121 -29.01 0.21 -7.02
N TYR A 122 -29.87 1.22 -6.93
CA TYR A 122 -31.02 1.17 -6.03
C TYR A 122 -31.98 0.03 -6.38
N ASP A 123 -32.05 -0.33 -7.67
CA ASP A 123 -32.84 -1.45 -8.19
C ASP A 123 -32.00 -2.71 -8.43
N ALA A 124 -30.75 -2.74 -7.93
CA ALA A 124 -29.99 -3.98 -7.88
C ALA A 124 -30.71 -4.98 -6.95
N GLY A 125 -30.47 -6.26 -7.22
CA GLY A 125 -31.11 -7.38 -6.56
C GLY A 125 -30.57 -7.61 -5.15
N THR A 126 -29.91 -8.74 -4.96
CA THR A 126 -29.50 -9.20 -3.64
C THR A 126 -28.00 -8.98 -3.42
N PHE A 127 -27.66 -8.58 -2.20
CA PHE A 127 -26.32 -8.66 -1.68
C PHE A 127 -26.16 -9.94 -0.86
N LYS A 128 -25.05 -10.66 -1.07
CA LYS A 128 -24.65 -11.80 -0.24
C LYS A 128 -23.21 -11.63 0.25
N LEU A 129 -22.99 -11.92 1.52
CA LEU A 129 -21.66 -12.14 2.10
C LEU A 129 -21.55 -13.62 2.47
N ILE A 130 -20.55 -14.29 1.90
CA ILE A 130 -20.38 -15.74 1.97
C ILE A 130 -19.00 -16.04 2.56
N GLU A 131 -18.94 -16.94 3.53
CA GLU A 131 -17.70 -17.54 4.01
C GLU A 131 -17.33 -18.72 3.11
N LEU A 132 -16.23 -18.60 2.37
CA LEU A 132 -15.88 -19.56 1.31
C LEU A 132 -15.48 -20.94 1.85
N ALA A 133 -14.94 -21.01 3.07
CA ALA A 133 -14.55 -22.29 3.68
C ALA A 133 -15.77 -23.17 3.98
N THR A 134 -16.82 -22.58 4.54
CA THR A 134 -18.06 -23.28 4.92
C THR A 134 -19.08 -23.30 3.79
N GLY A 135 -19.01 -22.33 2.88
CA GLY A 135 -20.08 -22.01 1.92
C GLY A 135 -21.29 -21.34 2.59
N GLY A 136 -21.18 -20.97 3.87
CA GLY A 136 -22.25 -20.36 4.64
C GLY A 136 -22.51 -18.92 4.23
N VAL A 137 -23.78 -18.57 4.04
CA VAL A 137 -24.20 -17.18 3.82
C VAL A 137 -24.28 -16.49 5.19
N ILE A 138 -23.36 -15.56 5.45
CA ILE A 138 -23.27 -14.79 6.68
C ILE A 138 -24.34 -13.68 6.69
N ARG A 139 -24.55 -13.05 5.53
CA ARG A 139 -25.51 -11.95 5.37
C ARG A 139 -26.14 -12.00 3.99
N GLU A 140 -27.45 -11.83 3.95
CA GLU A 140 -28.23 -11.68 2.72
C GLU A 140 -29.26 -10.58 2.90
N CYS A 141 -29.26 -9.58 2.00
CA CYS A 141 -30.22 -8.49 2.03
C CYS A 141 -30.29 -7.80 0.65
N PRO A 142 -31.36 -7.05 0.34
CA PRO A 142 -31.39 -6.22 -0.87
C PRO A 142 -30.19 -5.26 -0.93
N VAL A 143 -29.61 -5.06 -2.12
CA VAL A 143 -28.44 -4.18 -2.31
C VAL A 143 -28.71 -2.76 -1.79
N LYS A 144 -29.91 -2.23 -2.03
CA LYS A 144 -30.33 -0.91 -1.53
C LYS A 144 -30.21 -0.72 0.00
N ASN A 145 -30.20 -1.79 0.78
CA ASN A 145 -30.10 -1.72 2.24
C ASN A 145 -28.67 -1.47 2.73
N ILE A 146 -27.67 -1.59 1.86
CA ILE A 146 -26.24 -1.39 2.16
C ILE A 146 -25.58 -0.36 1.24
N LEU A 147 -26.39 0.32 0.43
CA LEU A 147 -25.96 1.44 -0.39
C LEU A 147 -26.01 2.74 0.39
N SER A 148 -24.97 3.55 0.23
CA SER A 148 -24.96 4.97 0.54
C SER A 148 -24.71 5.72 -0.77
N GLY A 149 -25.78 6.23 -1.37
CA GLY A 149 -25.74 6.70 -2.76
C GLY A 149 -25.41 5.54 -3.72
N SER A 150 -24.30 5.66 -4.45
CA SER A 150 -23.78 4.61 -5.33
C SER A 150 -22.67 3.77 -4.69
N THR A 151 -22.35 3.98 -3.42
CA THR A 151 -21.26 3.29 -2.74
C THR A 151 -21.82 2.18 -1.85
N MET A 152 -21.30 0.96 -2.01
CA MET A 152 -21.51 -0.12 -1.06
C MET A 152 -20.42 -0.13 0.00
N MET A 153 -20.81 -0.36 1.25
CA MET A 153 -19.89 -0.42 2.38
C MET A 153 -20.17 -1.67 3.23
N LEU A 154 -19.12 -2.44 3.50
CA LEU A 154 -19.15 -3.56 4.43
C LEU A 154 -18.19 -3.27 5.59
N ASN A 155 -18.71 -3.24 6.81
CA ASN A 155 -17.88 -3.31 8.01
C ASN A 155 -17.49 -4.79 8.25
N SER A 156 -16.19 -5.07 8.35
CA SER A 156 -15.67 -6.43 8.54
C SER A 156 -15.22 -6.75 9.97
N VAL A 157 -15.47 -5.85 10.94
CA VAL A 157 -15.07 -6.05 12.34
C VAL A 157 -15.71 -7.31 12.93
N SER A 158 -16.94 -7.67 12.55
CA SER A 158 -17.59 -8.90 13.01
C SER A 158 -17.16 -10.17 12.26
N LEU A 159 -16.27 -10.06 11.27
CA LEU A 159 -15.83 -11.20 10.46
C LEU A 159 -14.56 -11.81 11.03
N LYS A 160 -14.61 -13.11 11.33
CA LYS A 160 -13.46 -13.90 11.74
C LYS A 160 -12.32 -13.84 10.70
N PRO A 161 -11.07 -14.14 11.08
CA PRO A 161 -10.05 -14.46 10.10
C PRO A 161 -10.51 -15.60 9.17
N GLY A 162 -10.46 -15.40 7.86
CA GLY A 162 -11.11 -16.31 6.92
C GLY A 162 -11.12 -15.83 5.48
N PHE A 163 -11.82 -16.60 4.64
CA PHE A 163 -11.94 -16.39 3.20
C PHE A 163 -13.36 -15.97 2.87
N TYR A 164 -13.54 -14.83 2.21
CA TYR A 164 -14.86 -14.24 2.02
C TYR A 164 -15.13 -13.85 0.57
N GLN A 165 -16.41 -13.90 0.23
CA GLN A 165 -16.95 -13.47 -1.04
C GLN A 165 -18.16 -12.56 -0.81
N MET A 166 -18.14 -11.40 -1.46
CA MET A 166 -19.26 -10.49 -1.58
C MET A 166 -19.84 -10.59 -2.98
N GLU A 167 -21.16 -10.70 -3.06
CA GLU A 167 -21.90 -10.66 -4.31
C GLU A 167 -22.94 -9.55 -4.27
N ALA A 168 -23.08 -8.80 -5.37
CA ALA A 168 -24.21 -7.94 -5.64
C ALA A 168 -24.81 -8.33 -6.99
N ASP A 169 -25.97 -8.98 -6.97
CA ASP A 169 -26.67 -9.40 -8.18
C ASP A 169 -27.69 -8.37 -8.67
N TRP A 170 -28.04 -8.48 -9.94
CA TRP A 170 -29.13 -7.78 -10.60
C TRP A 170 -30.24 -8.78 -10.93
N PRO A 171 -31.52 -8.34 -11.03
CA PRO A 171 -32.63 -9.22 -11.40
C PRO A 171 -32.44 -9.94 -12.74
N SER A 172 -31.62 -9.37 -13.63
CA SER A 172 -31.23 -9.94 -14.92
C SER A 172 -30.26 -11.13 -14.83
N GLY A 173 -29.68 -11.39 -13.65
CA GLY A 173 -28.65 -12.39 -13.39
C GLY A 173 -27.21 -11.88 -13.45
N TRP A 174 -26.98 -10.62 -13.81
CA TRP A 174 -25.66 -9.99 -13.76
C TRP A 174 -25.19 -9.88 -12.31
N THR A 175 -23.94 -10.20 -12.02
CA THR A 175 -23.40 -10.24 -10.66
C THR A 175 -22.01 -9.60 -10.63
N HIS A 176 -21.82 -8.72 -9.65
CA HIS A 176 -20.51 -8.25 -9.24
C HIS A 176 -20.01 -9.10 -8.07
N GLU A 177 -18.83 -9.68 -8.19
CA GLU A 177 -18.19 -10.52 -7.18
C GLU A 177 -16.88 -9.86 -6.70
N ILE A 178 -16.71 -9.76 -5.38
CA ILE A 178 -15.46 -9.31 -4.75
C ILE A 178 -15.02 -10.39 -3.75
N ARG A 179 -13.78 -10.86 -3.86
CA ARG A 179 -13.17 -11.79 -2.90
C ARG A 179 -12.06 -11.13 -2.11
N PHE A 180 -11.96 -11.53 -0.85
CA PHE A 180 -10.92 -11.05 0.05
C PHE A 180 -10.60 -12.08 1.13
N ILE A 181 -9.41 -11.94 1.70
CA ILE A 181 -8.95 -12.70 2.85
C ILE A 181 -8.91 -11.76 4.05
N LYS A 182 -9.56 -12.14 5.14
CA LYS A 182 -9.45 -11.48 6.44
C LYS A 182 -8.36 -12.14 7.25
N PHE A 183 -7.35 -11.39 7.62
CA PHE A 183 -6.30 -11.80 8.54
C PHE A 183 -6.63 -11.36 9.96
N LYS A 184 -6.06 -12.09 10.92
CA LYS A 184 -5.98 -11.67 12.32
C LYS A 184 -5.13 -10.40 12.43
N GLU A 185 -5.41 -9.59 13.44
CA GLU A 185 -4.59 -8.44 13.82
C GLU A 185 -3.09 -8.77 13.87
N GLY A 186 -2.27 -7.83 13.37
CA GLY A 186 -0.84 -8.02 13.19
C GLY A 186 -0.42 -8.86 11.98
N PHE A 187 -1.36 -9.41 11.19
CA PHE A 187 -1.05 -10.10 9.94
C PHE A 187 -1.64 -9.39 8.71
N PRO A 188 -0.98 -9.52 7.54
CA PRO A 188 0.39 -9.99 7.36
C PRO A 188 1.41 -9.07 8.09
N LYS A 189 2.51 -9.66 8.60
CA LYS A 189 3.47 -9.01 9.54
C LYS A 189 4.51 -8.13 8.86
N THR A 190 5.03 -8.57 7.72
CA THR A 190 6.12 -7.89 6.97
C THR A 190 6.09 -8.29 5.50
N PRO A 191 6.65 -7.47 4.60
CA PRO A 191 6.93 -7.88 3.23
C PRO A 191 7.84 -9.10 3.20
N PHE A 192 7.55 -10.04 2.30
CA PHE A 192 8.37 -11.22 2.06
C PHE A 192 8.63 -11.35 0.56
N ALA A 193 9.74 -12.01 0.20
CA ALA A 193 10.34 -11.93 -1.13
C ALA A 193 9.39 -12.22 -2.31
N ASN A 194 8.37 -13.06 -2.11
CA ASN A 194 7.42 -13.48 -3.14
C ASN A 194 5.97 -13.06 -2.82
N ALA A 195 5.78 -12.00 -2.04
CA ALA A 195 4.45 -11.48 -1.75
C ALA A 195 3.79 -10.94 -3.04
N PRO A 196 2.57 -11.37 -3.37
CA PRO A 196 1.78 -10.77 -4.43
C PRO A 196 1.53 -9.27 -4.17
N ASP A 197 1.38 -8.49 -5.24
CA ASP A 197 1.27 -7.03 -5.17
C ASP A 197 0.12 -6.55 -4.28
N ASN A 198 -1.02 -7.24 -4.32
CA ASN A 198 -2.17 -6.96 -3.48
C ASN A 198 -1.86 -7.13 -1.99
N VAL A 199 -1.03 -8.12 -1.63
CA VAL A 199 -0.56 -8.32 -0.25
C VAL A 199 0.45 -7.26 0.16
N LEU A 200 1.37 -6.90 -0.73
CA LEU A 200 2.32 -5.81 -0.49
C LEU A 200 1.61 -4.46 -0.28
N ARG A 201 0.59 -4.17 -1.10
CA ARG A 201 -0.25 -2.98 -0.96
C ARG A 201 -1.02 -3.00 0.35
N ALA A 202 -1.62 -4.14 0.72
CA ALA A 202 -2.29 -4.28 1.99
C ALA A 202 -1.32 -4.08 3.17
N LEU A 203 -0.12 -4.66 3.14
CA LEU A 203 0.93 -4.45 4.15
C LEU A 203 1.24 -2.96 4.35
N LYS A 204 1.27 -2.19 3.27
CA LYS A 204 1.49 -0.73 3.25
C LYS A 204 0.26 0.10 3.65
N ASN A 205 -0.86 -0.54 4.01
CA ASN A 205 -2.17 0.10 4.27
C ASN A 205 -2.70 0.90 3.06
N ASN A 206 -2.29 0.55 1.84
CA ASN A 206 -2.90 1.14 0.65
C ASN A 206 -4.35 0.70 0.57
N GLU A 207 -5.26 1.61 0.29
CA GLU A 207 -6.69 1.27 0.21
C GLU A 207 -7.00 0.38 -1.01
N GLN A 208 -6.26 0.55 -2.12
CA GLN A 208 -6.50 -0.17 -3.37
C GLN A 208 -5.45 -1.27 -3.56
N HIS A 209 -5.86 -2.53 -3.48
CA HIS A 209 -4.91 -3.65 -3.55
C HIS A 209 -4.75 -4.23 -4.96
N LEU A 210 -5.76 -4.13 -5.82
CA LEU A 210 -5.78 -4.81 -7.12
C LEU A 210 -5.35 -3.91 -8.29
N LEU A 211 -4.66 -2.80 -8.00
CA LEU A 211 -4.04 -1.95 -9.03
C LEU A 211 -2.99 -2.77 -9.80
N LYS A 212 -3.16 -2.90 -11.11
CA LYS A 212 -2.17 -3.53 -12.00
C LYS A 212 -0.85 -2.77 -11.90
N LEU A 213 0.25 -3.47 -11.64
CA LEU A 213 1.58 -2.87 -11.82
C LEU A 213 1.80 -2.60 -13.32
N PRO A 214 2.39 -1.45 -13.70
CA PRO A 214 2.77 -1.22 -15.09
C PRO A 214 3.81 -2.27 -15.52
N VAL A 215 3.62 -2.83 -16.71
CA VAL A 215 4.59 -3.74 -17.34
C VAL A 215 5.83 -2.93 -17.66
N VAL A 216 6.94 -3.16 -16.93
CA VAL A 216 8.25 -2.60 -17.30
C VAL A 216 8.63 -3.24 -18.63
N GLN A 217 8.71 -2.46 -19.71
CA GLN A 217 9.14 -2.95 -21.01
C GLN A 217 10.65 -3.28 -20.92
N ASP A 218 11.09 -4.39 -21.52
CA ASP A 218 12.49 -4.83 -21.46
C ASP A 218 13.47 -3.78 -22.04
N ASP A 219 12.97 -2.90 -22.92
CA ASP A 219 13.74 -1.79 -23.49
C ASP A 219 14.15 -0.76 -22.41
N ASP A 220 13.29 -0.47 -21.43
CA ASP A 220 13.59 0.48 -20.34
C ASP A 220 14.71 -0.06 -19.43
N ARG A 221 14.79 -1.39 -19.26
CA ARG A 221 15.87 -2.04 -18.49
C ARG A 221 17.21 -1.94 -19.22
N GLN A 222 17.21 -2.07 -20.54
CA GLN A 222 18.42 -1.94 -21.35
C GLN A 222 18.90 -0.48 -21.44
N GLU A 223 17.96 0.47 -21.49
CA GLU A 223 18.27 1.90 -21.50
C GLU A 223 18.82 2.37 -20.14
N LEU A 224 18.28 1.90 -19.01
CA LEU A 224 18.86 2.13 -17.68
C LEU A 224 20.27 1.56 -17.54
N ALA A 225 20.51 0.36 -18.07
CA ALA A 225 21.83 -0.30 -18.02
C ALA A 225 22.87 0.47 -18.86
N LYS A 226 22.46 1.05 -20.00
CA LYS A 226 23.30 1.94 -20.82
C LYS A 226 23.65 3.23 -20.08
N ILE A 227 22.67 3.89 -19.46
CA ILE A 227 22.88 5.15 -18.71
C ILE A 227 23.84 4.93 -17.53
N LEU A 228 23.74 3.79 -16.84
CA LEU A 228 24.65 3.41 -15.75
C LEU A 228 26.07 3.07 -16.24
N ALA A 229 26.21 2.51 -17.45
CA ALA A 229 27.49 2.17 -18.06
C ALA A 229 28.22 3.38 -18.67
N GLU A 230 27.48 4.41 -19.12
CA GLU A 230 28.02 5.62 -19.76
C GLU A 230 28.33 6.74 -18.76
N THR A 231 28.04 6.56 -17.48
CA THR A 231 28.44 7.51 -16.43
C THR A 231 29.96 7.39 -16.22
N PRO A 232 30.79 8.40 -16.56
CA PRO A 232 32.23 8.30 -16.37
C PRO A 232 32.57 8.20 -14.88
N PRO A 233 33.65 7.49 -14.51
CA PRO A 233 34.08 7.44 -13.11
C PRO A 233 34.38 8.87 -12.67
N LYS A 234 33.71 9.32 -11.60
CA LYS A 234 33.95 10.62 -10.98
C LYS A 234 35.45 10.79 -10.72
N SER A 235 36.04 11.83 -11.29
CA SER A 235 37.35 12.34 -10.89
C SER A 235 37.29 12.71 -9.40
N GLU A 236 38.28 12.25 -8.64
CA GLU A 236 38.47 12.57 -7.22
C GLU A 236 38.71 14.07 -7.01
N GLU A 237 37.67 14.86 -6.78
CA GLU A 237 37.80 16.12 -6.04
C GLU A 237 37.48 15.85 -4.57
N GLN A 238 38.49 15.92 -3.70
CA GLN A 238 38.34 15.73 -2.27
C GLN A 238 37.40 16.81 -1.68
N PRO A 239 36.46 16.46 -0.78
CA PRO A 239 35.61 17.43 -0.14
C PRO A 239 36.44 18.35 0.77
N ARG A 240 36.38 19.67 0.53
CA ARG A 240 37.04 20.67 1.39
C ARG A 240 36.41 20.63 2.78
N LYS A 241 37.19 20.19 3.78
CA LYS A 241 36.78 20.15 5.19
C LYS A 241 36.62 21.58 5.75
N TYR A 242 35.52 21.83 6.45
CA TYR A 242 35.31 23.04 7.24
C TYR A 242 34.92 22.66 8.68
N THR A 243 35.08 23.59 9.61
CA THR A 243 34.67 23.43 11.01
C THR A 243 33.75 24.58 11.40
N ILE A 244 32.61 24.22 12.01
CA ILE A 244 31.67 25.20 12.57
C ILE A 244 32.00 25.35 14.05
N VAL A 245 32.34 26.56 14.47
CA VAL A 245 32.61 26.90 15.86
C VAL A 245 31.45 27.73 16.39
N GLN A 246 30.77 27.24 17.42
CA GLN A 246 29.65 27.92 18.06
C GLN A 246 30.12 28.57 19.37
N ASN A 247 29.83 29.86 19.54
CA ASN A 247 30.09 30.58 20.79
C ASN A 247 28.84 31.40 21.16
N GLY A 248 27.98 30.82 22.00
CA GLY A 248 26.64 31.35 22.26
C GLY A 248 25.71 31.24 21.04
N SER A 249 25.10 32.35 20.63
CA SER A 249 24.22 32.46 19.45
C SER A 249 24.98 32.80 18.15
N LEU A 250 26.30 32.95 18.20
CA LEU A 250 27.15 33.24 17.04
C LEU A 250 27.78 31.96 16.50
N TYR A 251 27.59 31.73 15.19
CA TYR A 251 28.25 30.66 14.44
C TYR A 251 29.39 31.26 13.62
N ARG A 252 30.55 30.60 13.65
CA ARG A 252 31.70 30.92 12.80
C ARG A 252 32.02 29.71 11.93
N ILE A 253 32.21 29.94 10.63
CA ILE A 253 32.70 28.92 9.72
C ILE A 253 34.17 29.22 9.46
N VAL A 254 35.01 28.23 9.76
CA VAL A 254 36.46 28.30 9.56
C VAL A 254 36.83 27.20 8.57
N TYR A 255 37.49 27.58 7.48
CA TYR A 255 38.06 26.62 6.55
C TYR A 255 39.30 25.95 7.15
N ALA A 256 39.68 24.78 6.63
CA ALA A 256 40.87 24.07 7.11
C ALA A 256 42.18 24.87 6.95
N ASP A 257 42.20 25.90 6.10
CA ASP A 257 43.33 26.83 5.93
C ASP A 257 43.37 27.97 6.95
N GLY A 258 42.42 28.02 7.90
CA GLY A 258 42.34 29.03 8.95
C GLY A 258 41.63 30.32 8.53
N THR A 259 41.10 30.39 7.31
CA THR A 259 40.35 31.57 6.85
C THR A 259 38.98 31.63 7.53
N GLU A 260 38.73 32.70 8.29
CA GLU A 260 37.46 32.99 8.97
C GLU A 260 36.59 33.89 8.10
N ILE A 261 35.35 33.47 7.82
CA ILE A 261 34.38 34.35 7.15
C ILE A 261 33.82 35.33 8.20
N LYS A 262 34.28 36.58 8.18
CA LYS A 262 33.74 37.64 9.04
C LYS A 262 32.74 38.48 8.27
N TYR A 263 31.45 38.50 8.63
CA TYR A 263 30.58 39.71 8.52
C TYR A 263 29.32 39.55 9.38
N GLY A 264 28.92 40.66 10.02
CA GLY A 264 27.71 40.78 10.83
C GLY A 264 26.49 41.20 10.01
N ALA A 265 25.80 40.22 9.44
CA ALA A 265 24.49 40.38 8.80
C ALA A 265 23.58 39.20 9.19
N ASP A 266 22.27 39.41 9.07
CA ASP A 266 21.19 38.54 9.54
C ASP A 266 21.30 37.07 9.04
N PRO A 267 21.21 36.06 9.92
CA PRO A 267 21.24 34.63 9.55
C PRO A 267 20.24 34.20 8.46
N VAL A 268 19.13 34.94 8.29
CA VAL A 268 18.09 34.64 7.29
C VAL A 268 18.51 35.07 5.89
N GLU A 269 19.21 36.19 5.75
CA GLU A 269 19.75 36.66 4.45
C GLU A 269 20.91 35.77 3.99
N LEU A 270 21.76 35.30 4.91
CA LEU A 270 22.89 34.42 4.59
C LEU A 270 22.43 33.06 4.04
N LYS A 271 21.31 32.51 4.55
CA LYS A 271 20.70 31.31 3.97
C LYS A 271 20.24 31.59 2.54
N ARG A 272 19.50 32.67 2.29
CA ARG A 272 19.02 33.02 0.94
C ARG A 272 20.16 33.16 -0.07
N GLU A 273 21.21 33.92 0.25
CA GLU A 273 22.30 34.17 -0.71
C GLU A 273 23.19 32.94 -0.95
N THR A 274 23.37 32.07 0.05
CA THR A 274 24.15 30.84 -0.11
C THR A 274 23.39 29.79 -0.94
N PHE A 275 22.06 29.71 -0.79
CA PHE A 275 21.22 28.80 -1.57
C PHE A 275 20.94 29.29 -3.00
N VAL A 276 21.05 30.60 -3.27
CA VAL A 276 21.03 31.14 -4.64
C VAL A 276 22.19 30.59 -5.49
N LYS A 277 23.32 30.19 -4.88
CA LYS A 277 24.42 29.54 -5.60
C LYS A 277 24.21 28.06 -5.91
N LEU A 278 23.23 27.39 -5.28
CA LEU A 278 22.92 25.96 -5.47
C LEU A 278 21.67 25.70 -6.31
N GLY A 279 20.94 26.75 -6.71
CA GLY A 279 19.83 26.66 -7.66
C GLY A 279 18.51 26.12 -7.10
N TRP A 280 18.47 25.61 -5.86
CA TRP A 280 17.26 25.07 -5.23
C TRP A 280 17.19 25.30 -3.71
N VAL A 281 15.96 25.27 -3.15
CA VAL A 281 15.66 25.42 -1.71
C VAL A 281 14.53 24.49 -1.26
N LEU A 282 14.47 24.20 0.05
CA LEU A 282 13.32 23.58 0.71
C LEU A 282 12.68 24.53 1.72
N ASP A 283 11.35 24.55 1.76
CA ASP A 283 10.57 25.15 2.84
C ASP A 283 9.76 24.10 3.58
N TYR A 284 9.55 24.34 4.86
CA TYR A 284 8.86 23.44 5.77
C TYR A 284 7.67 24.15 6.41
N GLU A 285 6.49 23.56 6.26
CA GLU A 285 5.28 23.90 7.01
C GLU A 285 4.96 22.73 7.95
N GLN A 286 4.64 23.02 9.21
CA GLN A 286 4.29 22.00 10.20
C GLN A 286 2.92 22.31 10.79
N GLU A 287 2.04 21.32 10.72
CA GLU A 287 0.67 21.34 11.23
C GLU A 287 0.44 20.09 12.09
N GLY A 288 0.69 20.23 13.39
CA GLY A 288 0.54 19.14 14.35
C GLY A 288 1.53 17.99 14.10
N ARG A 289 0.98 16.81 13.73
CA ARG A 289 1.75 15.57 13.49
C ARG A 289 2.26 15.42 12.05
N GLY A 290 2.01 16.39 11.19
CA GLY A 290 2.51 16.38 9.83
C GLY A 290 2.70 17.79 9.30
N GLY A 291 2.70 17.91 7.98
CA GLY A 291 2.75 19.19 7.30
C GLY A 291 3.21 19.03 5.87
N THR A 292 3.91 20.04 5.36
CA THR A 292 4.31 20.10 3.96
C THR A 292 5.78 20.49 3.81
N ILE A 293 6.46 19.87 2.85
CA ILE A 293 7.78 20.25 2.33
C ILE A 293 7.58 20.81 0.93
N THR A 294 8.08 22.02 0.67
CA THR A 294 8.06 22.63 -0.67
C THR A 294 9.47 22.66 -1.24
N TYR A 295 9.72 21.91 -2.31
CA TYR A 295 10.94 22.01 -3.11
C TYR A 295 10.80 23.11 -4.16
N ARG A 296 11.79 24.02 -4.24
CA ARG A 296 11.86 25.04 -5.30
C ARG A 296 13.20 25.01 -6.00
N GLU A 297 13.20 25.04 -7.33
CA GLU A 297 14.40 25.10 -8.18
C GLU A 297 14.08 25.88 -9.45
N ALA A 298 14.63 27.08 -9.62
CA ALA A 298 14.20 28.01 -10.66
C ALA A 298 12.66 28.16 -10.71
N ASP A 299 12.02 27.79 -11.83
CA ASP A 299 10.56 27.83 -12.00
C ASP A 299 9.84 26.56 -11.49
N VAL A 300 10.58 25.54 -11.05
CA VAL A 300 10.02 24.32 -10.49
C VAL A 300 9.59 24.57 -9.05
N LYS A 301 8.34 24.23 -8.74
CA LYS A 301 7.79 24.21 -7.38
C LYS A 301 7.01 22.92 -7.15
N ILE A 302 7.49 22.07 -6.24
CA ILE A 302 6.87 20.78 -5.94
C ILE A 302 6.51 20.75 -4.45
N ARG A 303 5.27 20.36 -4.15
CA ARG A 303 4.74 20.22 -2.79
C ARG A 303 4.69 18.74 -2.43
N PHE A 304 5.23 18.38 -1.27
CA PHE A 304 5.16 17.04 -0.70
C PHE A 304 4.58 17.11 0.70
N ASP A 305 3.62 16.24 1.00
CA ASP A 305 3.09 16.14 2.36
C ASP A 305 3.96 15.20 3.20
N TRP A 306 4.03 15.43 4.51
CA TRP A 306 4.78 14.59 5.42
C TRP A 306 4.03 14.37 6.73
N GLU A 307 4.33 13.26 7.41
CA GLU A 307 3.82 12.95 8.74
C GLU A 307 4.85 12.26 9.63
N PHE A 308 4.72 12.41 10.95
CA PHE A 308 5.45 11.59 11.92
C PHE A 308 4.99 10.14 11.84
N ALA A 309 5.94 9.25 11.61
CA ALA A 309 5.69 7.81 11.55
C ALA A 309 5.75 7.17 12.95
N GLY A 310 5.52 5.87 13.00
CA GLY A 310 5.73 5.04 14.19
C GLY A 310 6.78 3.95 13.96
N GLY A 311 7.24 3.32 15.04
CA GLY A 311 8.20 2.23 14.98
C GLY A 311 9.62 2.71 14.74
N ARG A 312 10.27 2.19 13.68
CA ARG A 312 11.66 2.57 13.33
C ARG A 312 11.73 3.79 12.40
N ALA A 313 10.61 4.23 11.85
CA ALA A 313 10.56 5.41 11.01
C ALA A 313 10.21 6.63 11.87
N MET A 314 10.94 7.73 11.66
CA MET A 314 10.66 9.01 12.31
C MET A 314 9.65 9.83 11.49
N VAL A 315 9.85 9.91 10.18
CA VAL A 315 9.04 10.71 9.26
C VAL A 315 8.79 9.95 7.97
N LEU A 316 7.56 10.06 7.46
CA LEU A 316 7.18 9.69 6.10
C LEU A 316 6.95 10.95 5.29
N ILE A 317 7.57 11.04 4.12
CA ILE A 317 7.30 12.08 3.12
C ILE A 317 6.59 11.41 1.96
N PHE A 318 5.36 11.82 1.67
CA PHE A 318 4.56 11.29 0.57
C PHE A 318 5.01 11.92 -0.75
N ILE A 319 5.36 11.08 -1.72
CA ILE A 319 5.88 11.49 -3.02
C ILE A 319 5.02 10.88 -4.13
N PRO A 320 4.80 11.58 -5.26
CA PRO A 320 4.10 10.98 -6.40
C PRO A 320 4.83 9.74 -6.88
N GLU A 321 4.05 8.71 -7.23
CA GLU A 321 4.54 7.54 -7.94
C GLU A 321 5.18 7.95 -9.27
N GLY A 322 6.07 7.10 -9.80
CA GLY A 322 6.75 7.39 -11.06
C GLY A 322 5.79 7.73 -12.20
N GLU A 323 4.69 6.98 -12.32
CA GLU A 323 3.68 7.17 -13.36
C GLU A 323 2.90 8.48 -13.24
N TYR A 324 2.72 9.02 -12.02
CA TYR A 324 2.04 10.30 -11.80
C TYR A 324 3.02 11.47 -11.64
N TRP A 325 4.32 11.22 -11.72
CA TRP A 325 5.34 12.21 -11.39
C TRP A 325 5.25 13.44 -12.28
N GLU A 326 5.27 13.28 -13.59
CA GLU A 326 5.26 14.43 -14.51
C GLU A 326 3.93 15.18 -14.45
N ALA A 327 2.82 14.44 -14.28
CA ALA A 327 1.49 15.00 -14.12
C ALA A 327 1.38 15.88 -12.86
N HIS A 328 1.92 15.42 -11.73
CA HIS A 328 1.84 16.11 -10.44
C HIS A 328 2.89 17.20 -10.25
N THR A 329 4.13 16.95 -10.67
CA THR A 329 5.27 17.83 -10.37
C THR A 329 5.61 18.80 -11.50
N LYS A 330 5.10 18.52 -12.71
CA LYS A 330 5.50 19.22 -13.95
C LYS A 330 7.01 19.15 -14.22
N THR A 331 7.69 18.15 -13.67
CA THR A 331 9.11 17.87 -13.93
C THR A 331 9.26 16.52 -14.62
N PRO A 332 10.26 16.33 -15.50
CA PRO A 332 10.48 15.06 -16.17
C PRO A 332 10.72 13.91 -15.20
N LEU A 333 10.21 12.71 -15.51
CA LEU A 333 10.40 11.52 -14.69
C LEU A 333 11.88 11.18 -14.49
N SER A 334 12.72 11.48 -15.48
CA SER A 334 14.18 11.31 -15.41
C SER A 334 14.84 12.11 -14.26
N ARG A 335 14.21 13.20 -13.80
CA ARG A 335 14.69 14.02 -12.67
C ARG A 335 14.16 13.59 -11.32
N ARG A 336 13.23 12.62 -11.28
CA ARG A 336 12.56 12.20 -10.05
C ARG A 336 13.54 11.78 -8.96
N LEU A 337 14.41 10.83 -9.25
CA LEU A 337 15.34 10.29 -8.25
C LEU A 337 16.33 11.34 -7.75
N GLU A 338 16.82 12.20 -8.65
CA GLU A 338 17.70 13.34 -8.33
C GLU A 338 17.03 14.28 -7.30
N ILE A 339 15.80 14.74 -7.60
CA ILE A 339 15.05 15.67 -6.75
C ILE A 339 14.75 15.04 -5.39
N LEU A 340 14.26 13.79 -5.38
CA LEU A 340 13.91 13.09 -4.15
C LEU A 340 15.13 12.85 -3.26
N HIS A 341 16.27 12.45 -3.85
CA HIS A 341 17.50 12.24 -3.10
C HIS A 341 18.04 13.55 -2.51
N ARG A 342 18.03 14.65 -3.29
CA ARG A 342 18.41 15.99 -2.78
C ARG A 342 17.51 16.42 -1.64
N MET A 343 16.20 16.28 -1.81
CA MET A 343 15.21 16.62 -0.80
C MET A 343 15.45 15.83 0.49
N ALA A 344 15.56 14.50 0.42
CA ALA A 344 15.74 13.65 1.58
C ALA A 344 17.04 13.95 2.34
N THR A 345 18.13 14.17 1.60
CA THR A 345 19.44 14.55 2.17
C THR A 345 19.33 15.87 2.93
N GLN A 346 18.64 16.86 2.36
CA GLN A 346 18.45 18.16 2.98
C GLN A 346 17.52 18.09 4.21
N VAL A 347 16.45 17.31 4.14
CA VAL A 347 15.56 17.09 5.30
C VAL A 347 16.34 16.49 6.47
N ILE A 348 17.22 15.51 6.21
CA ILE A 348 18.08 14.95 7.26
C ILE A 348 19.02 16.01 7.82
N ALA A 349 19.69 16.78 6.96
CA ALA A 349 20.60 17.84 7.41
C ALA A 349 19.89 18.89 8.28
N ASP A 350 18.67 19.27 7.91
CA ASP A 350 17.93 20.36 8.57
C ASP A 350 17.15 19.91 9.81
N LYS A 351 16.60 18.70 9.81
CA LYS A 351 15.58 18.26 10.79
C LYS A 351 15.90 16.94 11.50
N ALA A 352 16.79 16.11 10.95
CA ALA A 352 17.05 14.76 11.45
C ALA A 352 18.53 14.36 11.43
N PRO A 353 19.47 15.20 11.93
CA PRO A 353 20.89 14.90 11.81
C PRO A 353 21.23 13.54 12.44
N GLY A 354 22.01 12.73 11.73
CA GLY A 354 22.38 11.37 12.15
C GLY A 354 21.42 10.25 11.73
N HIS A 355 20.29 10.58 11.10
CA HIS A 355 19.37 9.60 10.52
C HIS A 355 19.79 9.23 9.09
N ARG A 356 19.14 8.22 8.53
CA ARG A 356 19.23 7.86 7.10
C ARG A 356 17.86 7.92 6.44
N PHE A 357 17.81 7.79 5.11
CA PHE A 357 16.54 7.69 4.39
C PHE A 357 16.52 6.51 3.44
N GLU A 358 15.30 6.04 3.17
CA GLU A 358 14.99 5.06 2.13
C GLU A 358 13.91 5.68 1.22
N ILE A 359 14.13 5.65 -0.09
CA ILE A 359 13.14 6.10 -1.09
C ILE A 359 12.43 4.86 -1.63
N ASP A 360 11.11 4.78 -1.41
CA ASP A 360 10.23 3.76 -1.98
C ASP A 360 9.43 4.37 -3.16
N TYR A 361 8.47 3.63 -3.67
CA TYR A 361 7.68 3.96 -4.83
C TYR A 361 6.84 5.23 -4.65
N ASN A 362 6.28 5.49 -3.46
CA ASN A 362 5.45 6.66 -3.17
C ASN A 362 5.78 7.35 -1.84
N THR A 363 6.86 6.96 -1.18
CA THR A 363 7.29 7.57 0.09
C THR A 363 8.80 7.70 0.19
N ILE A 364 9.25 8.68 0.97
CA ILE A 364 10.59 8.71 1.56
C ILE A 364 10.43 8.47 3.05
N THR A 365 11.13 7.47 3.57
CA THR A 365 11.13 7.14 4.99
C THR A 365 12.44 7.60 5.62
N ILE A 366 12.37 8.41 6.67
CA ILE A 366 13.52 8.82 7.48
C ILE A 366 13.61 7.89 8.70
N ILE A 367 14.76 7.25 8.90
CA ILE A 367 15.02 6.17 9.87
C ILE A 367 16.19 6.51 10.78
#